data_AF-A0A923BM90-F1
#
_entry.id   AF-A0A923BM90-F1
#
_cell.length_a   1.000
_cell.length_b   1.000
_cell.length_c   1.000
_cell.angle_alpha   90.00
_cell.angle_beta   90.00
_cell.angle_gamma   90.00
#
_symmetry.space_group_name_H-M   'P 1'
#
loop_
_entity.id
_entity.type
_entity.pdbx_description
1 polymer ?
#
loop_
_entity_poly.entity_id
_entity_poly.type
_entity_poly.pdbx_seq_one_letter_code
_entity_poly.pdbx_strand_id
1 'polypeptide(L)'
;MSQFQFTGEWEFQLPLPGFAGFQQSDGALSVTIDDLMNEDPDPLAQQLAALDYLIENSVLIAQRICTHVFNEYPALIKVYGDLPVVHHVDDIKKIIRVNHVSISTRFKDGISLMDFSAHCDWDEDHGLGIGMHRLAVIHMGGIGDGYEVEEDAESKDVNTYVKKKPQLYLPHPKYNRLKPSQESENRYYELELIRGFHNEDFMHLISSGQRDVNYINPKWGFFGSYIAWAIQYNNQELVSFLMERHARLDYILHEVGRDKQKIEWLLAHGVSINERNRSGHVLLREQLFHLRGVLMNQEQYKVTHPGVHDDTYYSNALEEDIEYIRWLVGKGATLPQEDMNSVLNFSGRDYDNERIKRVLIKSVEPIPSKTITTNPTPTRPWWKFWE
;
A
#
# COMPACT_ATOMS: atom_id res chain seq x y z
N MET A 1 4.99 -33.85 23.81
CA MET A 1 5.52 -32.52 24.18
C MET A 1 5.58 -31.72 22.91
N SER A 2 5.39 -30.40 22.95
CA SER A 2 5.61 -29.56 21.77
C SER A 2 7.09 -29.65 21.35
N GLN A 3 7.36 -29.68 20.05
CA GLN A 3 8.72 -29.63 19.49
C GLN A 3 9.18 -28.17 19.35
N PHE A 4 8.25 -27.28 19.02
CA PHE A 4 8.51 -25.85 18.94
C PHE A 4 8.45 -25.17 20.32
N GLN A 5 9.45 -24.35 20.65
CA GLN A 5 9.42 -23.49 21.84
C GLN A 5 9.39 -22.03 21.39
N PHE A 6 8.27 -21.35 21.65
CA PHE A 6 8.13 -19.93 21.37
C PHE A 6 9.03 -19.08 22.30
N THR A 7 9.67 -18.06 21.73
CA THR A 7 10.69 -17.22 22.38
C THR A 7 10.33 -15.74 22.44
N GLY A 8 9.17 -15.36 21.91
CA GLY A 8 8.81 -13.96 21.62
C GLY A 8 9.19 -13.50 20.21
N GLU A 9 9.84 -14.35 19.40
CA GLU A 9 10.06 -14.11 17.97
C GLU A 9 8.81 -14.52 17.17
N TRP A 10 8.04 -13.54 16.70
CA TRP A 10 6.85 -13.78 15.85
C TRP A 10 7.20 -14.01 14.37
N GLU A 11 8.43 -13.68 13.97
CA GLU A 11 9.01 -13.94 12.66
C GLU A 11 10.36 -14.68 12.85
N PHE A 12 10.56 -15.83 12.20
CA PHE A 12 11.78 -16.63 12.35
C PHE A 12 12.04 -17.54 11.13
N GLN A 13 13.23 -18.14 11.05
CA GLN A 13 13.55 -19.15 10.04
C GLN A 13 13.40 -20.56 10.63
N LEU A 14 12.71 -21.46 9.93
CA LEU A 14 12.46 -22.82 10.36
C LEU A 14 12.96 -23.84 9.30
N PRO A 15 13.92 -24.71 9.62
CA PRO A 15 14.38 -25.75 8.69
C PRO A 15 13.35 -26.88 8.57
N LEU A 16 12.78 -27.05 7.39
CA LEU A 16 11.69 -27.97 7.08
C LEU A 16 12.07 -28.86 5.88
N PRO A 17 12.66 -30.06 6.10
CA PRO A 17 13.28 -30.87 5.04
C PRO A 17 12.41 -31.20 3.82
N GLY A 18 11.08 -31.19 3.94
CA GLY A 18 10.17 -31.33 2.80
C GLY A 18 10.33 -30.28 1.71
N PHE A 19 10.70 -29.05 2.10
CA PHE A 19 10.87 -27.89 1.22
C PHE A 19 12.27 -27.77 0.62
N ALA A 20 13.19 -28.69 0.95
CA ALA A 20 14.46 -28.78 0.25
C ALA A 20 14.25 -29.04 -1.25
N GLY A 21 15.08 -28.42 -2.08
CA GLY A 21 15.08 -28.55 -3.53
C GLY A 21 14.07 -27.66 -4.29
N PHE A 22 13.18 -26.93 -3.61
CA PHE A 22 12.33 -25.91 -4.25
C PHE A 22 13.19 -24.75 -4.75
N GLN A 23 13.41 -24.66 -6.07
CA GLN A 23 14.35 -23.72 -6.72
C GLN A 23 15.67 -23.54 -5.95
N GLN A 24 16.34 -24.66 -5.66
CA GLN A 24 17.61 -24.72 -4.95
C GLN A 24 17.57 -24.27 -3.46
N SER A 25 16.38 -24.13 -2.86
CA SER A 25 16.22 -23.96 -1.41
C SER A 25 16.85 -25.13 -0.64
N ASP A 26 17.50 -24.80 0.48
CA ASP A 26 18.03 -25.76 1.47
C ASP A 26 16.93 -26.39 2.34
N GLY A 27 15.71 -25.86 2.29
CA GLY A 27 14.55 -26.27 3.07
C GLY A 27 14.24 -25.37 4.25
N ALA A 28 14.97 -24.27 4.48
CA ALA A 28 14.53 -23.24 5.41
C ALA A 28 13.35 -22.45 4.83
N LEU A 29 12.29 -22.26 5.63
CA LEU A 29 11.21 -21.30 5.34
C LEU A 29 11.22 -20.15 6.35
N SER A 30 10.86 -18.96 5.88
CA SER A 30 10.47 -17.85 6.74
C SER A 30 9.10 -18.13 7.33
N VAL A 31 8.97 -18.14 8.64
CA VAL A 31 7.71 -18.38 9.36
C VAL A 31 7.27 -17.10 10.04
N THR A 32 6.02 -16.69 9.82
CA THR A 32 5.35 -15.66 10.62
C THR A 32 4.20 -16.30 11.39
N ILE A 33 3.90 -15.77 12.57
CA ILE A 33 2.71 -16.11 13.34
C ILE A 33 1.81 -14.88 13.36
N ASP A 34 0.57 -14.99 12.89
CA ASP A 34 -0.42 -13.91 12.98
C ASP A 34 -0.69 -13.60 14.47
N ASP A 35 -0.58 -12.33 14.91
CA ASP A 35 -0.84 -11.96 16.31
C ASP A 35 -2.20 -11.25 16.51
N LEU A 36 -2.75 -11.35 17.73
CA LEU A 36 -4.01 -10.70 18.11
C LEU A 36 -3.74 -9.41 18.87
N MET A 37 -4.50 -8.35 18.57
CA MET A 37 -4.41 -7.02 19.21
C MET A 37 -4.92 -7.01 20.66
N ASN A 38 -4.12 -7.61 21.55
CA ASN A 38 -4.37 -7.76 22.99
C ASN A 38 -3.04 -7.79 23.77
N GLU A 39 -3.11 -7.90 25.10
CA GLU A 39 -1.93 -7.98 25.99
C GLU A 39 -1.39 -9.42 26.20
N ASP A 40 -1.95 -10.43 25.52
CA ASP A 40 -1.44 -11.80 25.62
C ASP A 40 -0.12 -11.90 24.81
N PRO A 41 1.02 -12.27 25.43
CA PRO A 41 2.30 -12.34 24.75
C PRO A 41 2.51 -13.64 23.96
N ASP A 42 1.62 -14.62 24.11
CA ASP A 42 1.78 -15.96 23.53
C ASP A 42 0.90 -16.16 22.28
N PRO A 43 1.39 -16.91 21.27
CA PRO A 43 0.55 -17.45 20.21
C PRO A 43 -0.59 -18.31 20.76
N LEU A 44 -1.66 -18.44 19.98
CA LEU A 44 -2.73 -19.38 20.29
C LEU A 44 -2.18 -20.81 20.34
N ALA A 45 -2.71 -21.64 21.24
CA ALA A 45 -2.33 -23.05 21.33
C ALA A 45 -2.53 -23.79 19.98
N GLN A 46 -3.50 -23.36 19.18
CA GLN A 46 -3.77 -23.84 17.83
C GLN A 46 -2.68 -23.47 16.81
N GLN A 47 -1.99 -22.33 16.99
CA GLN A 47 -0.86 -21.91 16.17
C GLN A 47 0.40 -22.71 16.54
N LEU A 48 0.64 -22.93 17.85
CA LEU A 48 1.71 -23.82 18.30
C LEU A 48 1.51 -25.26 17.82
N ALA A 49 0.26 -25.76 17.84
CA ALA A 49 -0.09 -27.07 17.28
C ALA A 49 0.08 -27.14 15.75
N ALA A 50 -0.13 -26.04 15.02
CA ALA A 50 0.16 -25.97 13.59
C ALA A 50 1.66 -25.97 13.30
N LEU A 51 2.48 -25.32 14.13
CA LEU A 51 3.94 -25.35 14.02
C LEU A 51 4.51 -26.75 14.28
N ASP A 52 4.07 -27.42 15.35
CA ASP A 52 4.44 -28.82 15.60
C ASP A 52 4.02 -29.72 14.42
N TYR A 53 2.79 -29.54 13.92
CA TYR A 53 2.28 -30.30 12.77
C TYR A 53 3.12 -30.05 11.50
N LEU A 54 3.50 -28.80 11.23
CA LEU A 54 4.33 -28.39 10.10
C LEU A 54 5.73 -29.02 10.16
N ILE A 55 6.37 -29.03 11.33
CA ILE A 55 7.67 -29.68 11.56
C ILE A 55 7.55 -31.18 11.27
N GLU A 56 6.58 -31.86 11.91
CA GLU A 56 6.39 -33.31 11.80
C GLU A 56 5.98 -33.77 10.39
N ASN A 57 5.25 -32.95 9.63
CA ASN A 57 4.62 -33.34 8.36
C ASN A 57 5.19 -32.60 7.14
N SER A 58 6.25 -31.80 7.28
CA SER A 58 6.82 -30.94 6.22
C SER A 58 7.00 -31.64 4.85
N VAL A 59 7.46 -32.90 4.84
CA VAL A 59 7.63 -33.70 3.62
C VAL A 59 6.28 -33.99 2.92
N LEU A 60 5.25 -34.34 3.70
CA LEU A 60 3.91 -34.61 3.19
C LEU A 60 3.20 -33.33 2.75
N ILE A 61 3.39 -32.22 3.47
CA ILE A 61 2.85 -30.90 3.13
C ILE A 61 3.45 -30.42 1.80
N ALA A 62 4.78 -30.46 1.66
CA ALA A 62 5.47 -30.12 0.42
C ALA A 62 5.03 -31.00 -0.76
N GLN A 63 4.84 -32.31 -0.55
CA GLN A 63 4.30 -33.22 -1.57
C GLN A 63 2.86 -32.85 -1.97
N ARG A 64 2.00 -32.47 -1.01
CA ARG A 64 0.62 -32.02 -1.27
C ARG A 64 0.59 -30.73 -2.08
N ILE A 65 1.44 -29.76 -1.75
CA ILE A 65 1.64 -28.51 -2.51
C ILE A 65 2.01 -28.85 -3.97
N CYS A 66 3.07 -29.62 -4.21
CA CYS A 66 3.47 -29.97 -5.58
C CYS A 66 2.37 -30.73 -6.34
N THR A 67 1.66 -31.64 -5.67
CA THR A 67 0.58 -32.43 -6.28
C THR A 67 -0.62 -31.54 -6.68
N HIS A 68 -0.99 -30.58 -5.84
CA HIS A 68 -2.11 -29.67 -6.13
C HIS A 68 -1.76 -28.72 -7.27
N VAL A 69 -0.60 -28.03 -7.20
CA VAL A 69 -0.13 -27.12 -8.24
C VAL A 69 0.03 -27.85 -9.60
N PHE A 70 0.52 -29.10 -9.60
CA PHE A 70 0.60 -29.92 -10.82
C PHE A 70 -0.78 -30.21 -11.44
N ASN A 71 -1.80 -30.49 -10.63
CA ASN A 71 -3.15 -30.77 -11.10
C ASN A 71 -3.85 -29.52 -11.67
N GLU A 72 -3.62 -28.36 -11.06
CA GLU A 72 -4.18 -27.07 -11.51
C GLU A 72 -3.37 -26.40 -12.63
N TYR A 73 -2.14 -26.87 -12.91
CA TYR A 73 -1.28 -26.33 -13.95
C TYR A 73 -1.95 -26.19 -15.34
N PRO A 74 -2.78 -27.15 -15.82
CA PRO A 74 -3.53 -27.01 -17.08
C PRO A 74 -4.66 -25.95 -17.05
N ALA A 75 -5.01 -25.42 -15.88
CA ALA A 75 -5.84 -24.23 -15.75
C ALA A 75 -4.97 -22.96 -15.77
N LEU A 76 -3.84 -22.94 -15.07
CA LEU A 76 -2.88 -21.83 -15.09
C LEU A 76 -2.39 -21.51 -16.51
N ILE A 77 -2.10 -22.52 -17.34
CA ILE A 77 -1.75 -22.36 -18.76
C ILE A 77 -2.80 -21.55 -19.55
N LYS A 78 -4.10 -21.64 -19.19
CA LYS A 78 -5.18 -20.90 -19.88
C LYS A 78 -5.29 -19.44 -19.44
N VAL A 79 -4.74 -19.10 -18.26
CA VAL A 79 -4.76 -17.76 -17.68
C VAL A 79 -3.50 -16.99 -18.08
N TYR A 80 -2.33 -17.59 -17.88
CA TYR A 80 -1.01 -16.98 -18.06
C TYR A 80 -0.38 -17.26 -19.44
N GLY A 81 -0.85 -18.28 -20.16
CA GLY A 81 -0.37 -18.61 -21.50
C GLY A 81 0.89 -19.49 -21.51
N ASP A 82 2.03 -18.91 -21.86
CA ASP A 82 3.28 -19.64 -22.12
C ASP A 82 4.03 -19.95 -20.80
N LEU A 83 3.62 -21.05 -20.16
CA LEU A 83 4.20 -21.52 -18.89
C LEU A 83 5.35 -22.51 -19.10
N PRO A 84 6.31 -22.60 -18.14
CA PRO A 84 7.33 -23.65 -18.13
C PRO A 84 6.76 -25.06 -18.32
N VAL A 85 7.46 -25.91 -19.07
CA VAL A 85 6.97 -27.27 -19.37
C VAL A 85 7.16 -28.19 -18.15
N VAL A 86 6.06 -28.78 -17.68
CA VAL A 86 5.97 -29.68 -16.54
C VAL A 86 5.50 -31.06 -17.03
N HIS A 87 6.18 -32.14 -16.61
CA HIS A 87 5.82 -33.52 -17.00
C HIS A 87 5.48 -34.40 -15.78
N HIS A 88 6.05 -34.10 -14.63
CA HIS A 88 5.86 -34.84 -13.38
C HIS A 88 5.65 -33.87 -12.20
N VAL A 89 5.04 -34.37 -11.12
CA VAL A 89 4.79 -33.60 -9.89
C VAL A 89 6.09 -33.01 -9.31
N ASP A 90 7.21 -33.74 -9.41
CA ASP A 90 8.52 -33.28 -8.94
C ASP A 90 9.12 -32.14 -9.79
N ASP A 91 8.62 -31.89 -11.00
CA ASP A 91 9.04 -30.74 -11.81
C ASP A 91 8.54 -29.42 -11.22
N ILE A 92 7.45 -29.43 -10.45
CA ILE A 92 6.93 -28.22 -9.76
C ILE A 92 7.99 -27.61 -8.84
N LYS A 93 8.79 -28.44 -8.14
CA LYS A 93 9.90 -27.94 -7.30
C LYS A 93 10.96 -27.15 -8.09
N LYS A 94 11.02 -27.27 -9.41
CA LYS A 94 11.98 -26.56 -10.26
C LYS A 94 11.50 -25.16 -10.65
N ILE A 95 10.19 -24.91 -10.58
CA ILE A 95 9.54 -23.70 -11.11
C ILE A 95 8.77 -22.88 -10.08
N ILE A 96 8.67 -23.36 -8.82
CA ILE A 96 8.23 -22.57 -7.67
C ILE A 96 9.22 -22.65 -6.50
N ARG A 97 9.36 -21.54 -5.78
CA ARG A 97 10.14 -21.41 -4.55
C ARG A 97 9.23 -21.03 -3.39
N VAL A 98 8.70 -22.04 -2.68
CA VAL A 98 8.10 -21.80 -1.36
C VAL A 98 9.21 -21.27 -0.44
N ASN A 99 9.02 -20.06 0.08
CA ASN A 99 9.98 -19.37 0.94
C ASN A 99 9.35 -18.81 2.21
N HIS A 100 8.02 -18.75 2.28
CA HIS A 100 7.31 -18.24 3.44
C HIS A 100 6.06 -19.08 3.80
N VAL A 101 5.70 -19.06 5.08
CA VAL A 101 4.40 -19.52 5.59
C VAL A 101 3.97 -18.62 6.76
N SER A 102 2.71 -18.16 6.76
CA SER A 102 2.08 -17.61 7.97
C SER A 102 1.22 -18.65 8.66
N ILE A 103 1.17 -18.58 10.00
CA ILE A 103 0.38 -19.46 10.86
C ILE A 103 -0.78 -18.66 11.45
N SER A 104 -1.99 -18.85 10.91
CA SER A 104 -3.07 -17.91 11.14
C SER A 104 -3.77 -18.02 12.49
N THR A 105 -4.42 -16.94 12.92
CA THR A 105 -5.33 -16.92 14.09
C THR A 105 -6.64 -17.67 13.85
N ARG A 106 -6.99 -17.96 12.59
CA ARG A 106 -8.08 -18.86 12.18
C ARG A 106 -7.67 -20.33 12.36
N PHE A 107 -8.56 -21.18 12.88
CA PHE A 107 -8.26 -22.60 13.10
C PHE A 107 -9.45 -23.53 12.86
N LYS A 108 -9.17 -24.84 12.75
CA LYS A 108 -10.17 -25.92 12.70
C LYS A 108 -9.60 -27.18 13.34
N ASP A 109 -10.41 -27.99 13.99
CA ASP A 109 -9.99 -29.22 14.70
C ASP A 109 -8.77 -29.02 15.62
N GLY A 110 -8.73 -27.87 16.32
CA GLY A 110 -7.65 -27.49 17.23
C GLY A 110 -6.30 -27.11 16.58
N ILE A 111 -6.23 -26.96 15.25
CA ILE A 111 -5.01 -26.58 14.52
C ILE A 111 -5.29 -25.38 13.60
N SER A 112 -4.41 -24.39 13.65
CA SER A 112 -4.46 -23.19 12.79
C SER A 112 -4.33 -23.49 11.30
N LEU A 113 -4.87 -22.60 10.47
CA LEU A 113 -4.60 -22.56 9.05
C LEU A 113 -3.14 -22.14 8.80
N MET A 114 -2.57 -22.62 7.70
CA MET A 114 -1.20 -22.32 7.27
C MET A 114 -1.26 -21.78 5.84
N ASP A 115 -0.82 -20.54 5.63
CA ASP A 115 -0.84 -19.88 4.33
C ASP A 115 0.58 -19.77 3.80
N PHE A 116 0.92 -20.61 2.82
CA PHE A 116 2.24 -20.66 2.19
C PHE A 116 2.34 -19.61 1.08
N SER A 117 3.48 -18.94 0.98
CA SER A 117 3.81 -18.09 -0.16
C SER A 117 5.02 -18.64 -0.91
N ALA A 118 4.94 -18.59 -2.24
CA ALA A 118 5.99 -19.02 -3.14
C ALA A 118 6.18 -18.02 -4.28
N HIS A 119 7.42 -17.84 -4.71
CA HIS A 119 7.68 -17.26 -6.03
C HIS A 119 7.49 -18.33 -7.10
N CYS A 120 7.18 -17.93 -8.33
CA CYS A 120 7.02 -18.83 -9.47
C CYS A 120 7.62 -18.21 -10.74
N ASP A 121 8.10 -19.06 -11.66
CA ASP A 121 8.76 -18.62 -12.91
C ASP A 121 7.81 -17.96 -13.94
N TRP A 122 6.55 -17.73 -13.58
CA TRP A 122 5.51 -17.19 -14.47
C TRP A 122 4.77 -15.96 -13.95
N ASP A 123 4.98 -15.57 -12.69
CA ASP A 123 4.44 -14.35 -12.10
C ASP A 123 5.47 -13.76 -11.11
N GLU A 124 6.36 -12.93 -11.64
CA GLU A 124 7.40 -12.25 -10.86
C GLU A 124 6.83 -11.21 -9.88
N ASP A 125 5.62 -10.68 -10.17
CA ASP A 125 4.99 -9.57 -9.43
C ASP A 125 4.12 -10.06 -8.26
N HIS A 126 3.32 -11.13 -8.44
CA HIS A 126 2.31 -11.59 -7.46
C HIS A 126 2.63 -12.96 -6.84
N GLY A 127 3.46 -13.79 -7.50
CA GLY A 127 3.78 -15.14 -7.02
C GLY A 127 2.56 -16.06 -6.85
N LEU A 128 2.67 -17.00 -5.90
CA LEU A 128 1.68 -18.05 -5.64
C LEU A 128 1.41 -18.18 -4.13
N GLY A 129 0.17 -17.95 -3.71
CA GLY A 129 -0.34 -18.21 -2.36
C GLY A 129 -1.09 -19.54 -2.29
N ILE A 130 -0.84 -20.34 -1.25
CA ILE A 130 -1.48 -21.65 -1.03
C ILE A 130 -1.94 -21.78 0.41
N GLY A 131 -3.26 -21.73 0.62
CA GLY A 131 -3.87 -21.92 1.94
C GLY A 131 -4.08 -23.39 2.26
N MET A 132 -3.71 -23.83 3.47
CA MET A 132 -3.79 -25.23 3.90
C MET A 132 -4.36 -25.42 5.31
N HIS A 133 -5.08 -26.52 5.50
CA HIS A 133 -5.35 -27.11 6.81
C HIS A 133 -4.78 -28.53 6.85
N ARG A 134 -3.80 -28.76 7.74
CA ARG A 134 -3.07 -30.05 7.87
C ARG A 134 -2.45 -30.51 6.53
N LEU A 135 -3.11 -31.39 5.77
CA LEU A 135 -2.70 -31.87 4.44
C LEU A 135 -3.72 -31.54 3.33
N ALA A 136 -4.84 -30.90 3.67
CA ALA A 136 -5.78 -30.38 2.70
C ALA A 136 -5.30 -29.00 2.23
N VAL A 137 -5.22 -28.82 0.90
CA VAL A 137 -5.18 -27.48 0.30
C VAL A 137 -6.61 -26.98 0.27
N ILE A 138 -6.85 -25.80 0.83
CA ILE A 138 -8.17 -25.14 0.87
C ILE A 138 -8.26 -24.00 -0.15
N HIS A 139 -7.12 -23.43 -0.55
CA HIS A 139 -7.04 -22.32 -1.51
C HIS A 139 -5.73 -22.34 -2.29
N MET A 140 -5.76 -21.87 -3.55
CA MET A 140 -4.58 -21.55 -4.35
C MET A 140 -4.90 -20.33 -5.23
N GLY A 141 -4.06 -19.29 -5.16
CA GLY A 141 -4.22 -18.02 -5.89
C GLY A 141 -2.93 -17.19 -5.89
N GLY A 142 -3.00 -15.90 -6.15
CA GLY A 142 -1.87 -14.96 -5.96
C GLY A 142 -1.55 -14.74 -4.48
N ILE A 143 -0.35 -14.21 -4.18
CA ILE A 143 -0.01 -13.83 -2.79
C ILE A 143 -0.83 -12.61 -2.40
N GLY A 144 -1.76 -12.78 -1.45
CA GLY A 144 -2.59 -11.69 -0.92
C GLY A 144 -3.99 -11.59 -1.51
N ASP A 145 -4.36 -12.43 -2.50
CA ASP A 145 -5.75 -12.53 -3.02
C ASP A 145 -6.77 -12.76 -1.89
N GLY A 146 -6.32 -13.42 -0.82
CA GLY A 146 -7.12 -13.75 0.35
C GLY A 146 -8.01 -14.96 0.12
N TYR A 147 -8.29 -15.70 1.19
CA TYR A 147 -9.32 -16.74 1.16
C TYR A 147 -10.47 -16.36 2.10
N GLU A 148 -11.65 -16.19 1.50
CA GLU A 148 -12.92 -16.30 2.20
C GLU A 148 -13.09 -17.76 2.60
N VAL A 149 -12.54 -18.10 3.76
CA VAL A 149 -12.72 -19.42 4.38
C VAL A 149 -14.22 -19.61 4.61
N GLU A 150 -14.76 -20.72 4.12
CA GLU A 150 -16.17 -21.11 4.32
C GLU A 150 -16.57 -21.08 5.81
N GLU A 151 -17.89 -21.03 6.10
CA GLU A 151 -18.50 -20.88 7.44
C GLU A 151 -18.05 -21.90 8.51
N ASP A 152 -17.24 -22.87 8.10
CA ASP A 152 -16.89 -24.12 8.78
C ASP A 152 -15.55 -24.04 9.54
N ALA A 153 -14.98 -22.85 9.74
CA ALA A 153 -13.72 -22.62 10.49
C ALA A 153 -13.95 -21.77 11.74
N GLU A 154 -13.35 -22.18 12.86
CA GLU A 154 -13.37 -21.41 14.10
C GLU A 154 -12.41 -20.21 14.00
N SER A 155 -12.97 -19.02 13.84
CA SER A 155 -12.24 -17.78 14.10
C SER A 155 -12.38 -17.40 15.57
N LYS A 156 -11.25 -17.07 16.21
CA LYS A 156 -11.29 -16.07 17.28
C LYS A 156 -11.43 -14.73 16.59
N ASP A 157 -12.68 -14.36 16.30
CA ASP A 157 -13.05 -13.23 15.44
C ASP A 157 -12.19 -12.00 15.74
N VAL A 158 -11.26 -11.73 14.82
CA VAL A 158 -10.06 -10.91 15.09
C VAL A 158 -10.45 -9.46 15.33
N ASN A 159 -11.57 -9.02 14.75
CA ASN A 159 -11.95 -7.62 14.72
C ASN A 159 -13.47 -7.40 14.64
N THR A 160 -14.13 -7.55 15.79
CA THR A 160 -15.06 -6.48 16.21
C THR A 160 -14.23 -5.23 16.53
N TYR A 161 -13.72 -4.54 15.48
CA TYR A 161 -12.84 -3.38 15.57
C TYR A 161 -13.60 -2.15 16.08
N VAL A 162 -13.98 -2.19 17.35
CA VAL A 162 -14.26 -1.00 18.15
C VAL A 162 -12.94 -0.23 18.18
N LYS A 163 -12.80 0.81 17.34
CA LYS A 163 -11.57 1.60 17.24
C LYS A 163 -11.25 2.18 18.61
N LYS A 164 -10.32 1.53 19.33
CA LYS A 164 -9.81 1.99 20.61
C LYS A 164 -9.08 3.31 20.41
N LYS A 165 -8.99 4.12 21.47
CA LYS A 165 -8.05 5.23 21.51
C LYS A 165 -6.64 4.66 21.28
N PRO A 166 -5.80 5.24 20.41
CA PRO A 166 -4.43 4.79 20.18
C PRO A 166 -3.64 4.79 21.49
N GLN A 167 -2.77 3.81 21.67
CA GLN A 167 -1.93 3.66 22.86
C GLN A 167 -0.51 3.21 22.48
N LEU A 168 0.47 3.60 23.27
CA LEU A 168 1.84 3.10 23.16
C LEU A 168 2.00 1.83 24.01
N TYR A 169 2.37 0.74 23.36
CA TYR A 169 2.68 -0.54 23.98
C TYR A 169 4.14 -0.56 24.46
N LEU A 170 4.39 -1.22 25.58
CA LEU A 170 5.74 -1.51 26.07
C LEU A 170 6.09 -2.99 25.85
N PRO A 171 7.38 -3.34 25.65
CA PRO A 171 7.78 -4.73 25.46
C PRO A 171 7.32 -5.62 26.63
N HIS A 172 6.61 -6.72 26.33
CA HIS A 172 5.96 -7.52 27.36
C HIS A 172 7.00 -8.25 28.25
N PRO A 173 6.90 -8.20 29.59
CA PRO A 173 7.94 -8.70 30.51
C PRO A 173 8.35 -10.16 30.33
N LYS A 174 7.49 -11.03 29.78
CA LYS A 174 7.79 -12.45 29.53
C LYS A 174 8.94 -12.67 28.52
N TYR A 175 9.01 -11.84 27.49
CA TYR A 175 9.97 -11.97 26.39
C TYR A 175 10.81 -10.71 26.16
N ASN A 176 10.51 -9.60 26.85
CA ASN A 176 11.07 -8.27 26.62
C ASN A 176 10.95 -7.82 25.15
N ARG A 177 9.80 -8.11 24.53
CA ARG A 177 9.48 -7.85 23.12
C ARG A 177 8.06 -7.35 22.94
N LEU A 178 7.84 -6.58 21.88
CA LEU A 178 6.51 -6.26 21.36
C LEU A 178 6.05 -7.36 20.40
N LYS A 179 4.75 -7.41 20.11
CA LYS A 179 4.20 -8.21 19.01
C LYS A 179 4.13 -7.39 17.70
N PRO A 180 4.08 -8.01 16.51
CA PRO A 180 4.01 -7.29 15.23
C PRO A 180 2.90 -6.22 15.17
N SER A 181 1.69 -6.52 15.67
CA SER A 181 0.59 -5.55 15.72
C SER A 181 0.92 -4.38 16.64
N GLN A 182 1.52 -4.64 17.81
CA GLN A 182 1.93 -3.62 18.78
C GLN A 182 3.08 -2.76 18.27
N GLU A 183 4.03 -3.33 17.52
CA GLU A 183 5.07 -2.57 16.80
C GLU A 183 4.49 -1.70 15.68
N SER A 184 3.41 -2.15 15.03
CA SER A 184 2.69 -1.38 14.02
C SER A 184 1.95 -0.20 14.67
N GLU A 185 1.17 -0.43 15.73
CA GLU A 185 0.50 0.64 16.49
C GLU A 185 1.52 1.65 17.03
N ASN A 186 2.63 1.20 17.63
CA ASN A 186 3.71 2.09 18.08
C ASN A 186 4.38 2.88 16.93
N ARG A 187 4.42 2.32 15.72
CA ARG A 187 4.98 2.96 14.52
C ARG A 187 4.04 4.02 13.93
N TYR A 188 2.74 3.88 14.09
CA TYR A 188 1.70 4.79 13.57
C TYR A 188 0.99 5.62 14.66
N TYR A 189 1.40 5.50 15.92
CA TYR A 189 0.73 6.10 17.09
C TYR A 189 0.34 7.57 16.91
N GLU A 190 1.29 8.45 16.54
CA GLU A 190 0.99 9.88 16.42
C GLU A 190 0.13 10.18 15.18
N LEU A 191 0.24 9.38 14.12
CA LEU A 191 -0.65 9.46 12.95
C LEU A 191 -2.08 9.06 13.33
N GLU A 192 -2.26 8.03 14.14
CA GLU A 192 -3.58 7.63 14.64
C GLU A 192 -4.19 8.63 15.61
N LEU A 193 -3.39 9.38 16.38
CA LEU A 193 -3.90 10.51 17.15
C LEU A 193 -4.42 11.62 16.24
N ILE A 194 -3.66 12.02 15.21
CA ILE A 194 -4.06 13.04 14.23
C ILE A 194 -5.32 12.59 13.45
N ARG A 195 -5.33 11.34 12.96
CA ARG A 195 -6.42 10.71 12.19
C ARG A 195 -7.68 10.44 13.03
N GLY A 196 -7.50 10.23 14.34
CA GLY A 196 -8.58 10.02 15.31
C GLY A 196 -9.11 11.31 15.95
N PHE A 197 -8.56 12.48 15.61
CA PHE A 197 -8.84 13.77 16.26
C PHE A 197 -8.60 13.73 17.79
N HIS A 198 -7.62 12.94 18.24
CA HIS A 198 -7.17 12.87 19.63
C HIS A 198 -6.19 14.00 19.93
N ASN A 199 -6.69 15.24 19.76
CA ASN A 199 -5.89 16.43 19.66
C ASN A 199 -5.14 16.74 20.96
N GLU A 200 -5.81 16.65 22.11
CA GLU A 200 -5.20 16.87 23.44
C GLU A 200 -3.95 16.01 23.68
N ASP A 201 -4.01 14.71 23.36
CA ASP A 201 -2.89 13.78 23.54
C ASP A 201 -1.71 14.13 22.63
N PHE A 202 -1.99 14.39 21.34
CA PHE A 202 -0.97 14.77 20.38
C PHE A 202 -0.32 16.13 20.75
N MET A 203 -1.14 17.10 21.13
CA MET A 203 -0.67 18.41 21.62
C MET A 203 0.22 18.27 22.85
N HIS A 204 -0.09 17.32 23.74
CA HIS A 204 0.74 17.02 24.91
C HIS A 204 2.09 16.41 24.52
N LEU A 205 2.16 15.49 23.55
CA LEU A 205 3.44 14.91 23.07
C LEU A 205 4.40 16.00 22.56
N ILE A 206 3.89 16.94 21.76
CA ILE A 206 4.68 18.06 21.23
C ILE A 206 5.05 19.05 22.36
N SER A 207 4.08 19.45 23.19
CA SER A 207 4.30 20.49 24.21
C SER A 207 5.15 20.01 25.40
N SER A 208 5.24 18.69 25.63
CA SER A 208 6.16 18.09 26.61
C SER A 208 7.54 17.74 26.03
N GLY A 209 7.79 18.03 24.74
CA GLY A 209 9.07 17.75 24.07
C GLY A 209 9.34 16.27 23.78
N GLN A 210 8.33 15.41 23.89
CA GLN A 210 8.46 13.98 23.55
C GLN A 210 8.55 13.74 22.03
N ARG A 211 8.13 14.71 21.22
CA ARG A 211 8.20 14.70 19.75
C ARG A 211 8.55 16.10 19.23
N ASP A 212 9.37 16.14 18.19
CA ASP A 212 9.66 17.36 17.43
C ASP A 212 8.46 17.73 16.55
N VAL A 213 8.01 18.97 16.59
CA VAL A 213 6.95 19.53 15.73
C VAL A 213 7.24 19.34 14.23
N ASN A 214 8.52 19.26 13.87
CA ASN A 214 9.04 19.07 12.52
C ASN A 214 9.43 17.61 12.20
N TYR A 215 9.06 16.64 13.04
CA TYR A 215 9.34 15.24 12.78
C TYR A 215 8.67 14.74 11.49
N ILE A 216 9.42 13.94 10.74
CA ILE A 216 8.99 13.26 9.52
C ILE A 216 9.27 11.77 9.74
N ASN A 217 8.24 10.95 9.78
CA ASN A 217 8.40 9.51 9.94
C ASN A 217 8.63 8.84 8.56
N PRO A 218 9.82 8.30 8.26
CA PRO A 218 10.07 7.65 6.97
C PRO A 218 9.27 6.35 6.79
N LYS A 219 8.70 5.79 7.87
CA LYS A 219 7.87 4.57 7.83
C LYS A 219 6.39 4.85 7.50
N TRP A 220 5.99 6.10 7.32
CA TRP A 220 4.63 6.49 6.91
C TRP A 220 4.48 6.63 5.40
N GLY A 221 5.54 6.36 4.64
CA GLY A 221 5.58 6.46 3.18
C GLY A 221 6.11 7.81 2.72
N PHE A 222 5.62 8.29 1.57
CA PHE A 222 6.04 9.55 0.97
C PHE A 222 5.65 10.77 1.83
N PHE A 223 4.50 10.66 2.50
CA PHE A 223 3.87 11.70 3.32
C PHE A 223 4.13 11.40 4.80
N GLY A 224 4.57 12.32 5.66
CA GLY A 224 4.69 13.76 5.58
C GLY A 224 5.04 14.26 6.99
N SER A 225 5.22 15.56 7.19
CA SER A 225 5.30 16.12 8.57
C SER A 225 3.95 15.99 9.29
N TYR A 226 3.92 16.16 10.61
CA TYR A 226 2.65 16.14 11.36
C TYR A 226 1.61 17.14 10.82
N ILE A 227 2.07 18.29 10.31
CA ILE A 227 1.19 19.31 9.71
C ILE A 227 0.65 18.89 8.33
N ALA A 228 1.39 18.09 7.55
CA ALA A 228 0.87 17.48 6.32
C ALA A 228 -0.34 16.59 6.61
N TRP A 229 -0.23 15.71 7.60
CA TRP A 229 -1.33 14.83 8.02
C TRP A 229 -2.49 15.60 8.65
N ALA A 230 -2.22 16.64 9.43
CA ALA A 230 -3.28 17.50 9.98
C ALA A 230 -4.07 18.23 8.88
N ILE A 231 -3.41 18.77 7.86
CA ILE A 231 -4.07 19.38 6.68
C ILE A 231 -4.78 18.32 5.84
N GLN A 232 -4.19 17.14 5.65
CA GLN A 232 -4.82 16.05 4.89
C GLN A 232 -6.17 15.64 5.50
N TYR A 233 -6.23 15.46 6.83
CA TYR A 233 -7.46 15.12 7.55
C TYR A 233 -8.36 16.31 7.93
N ASN A 234 -8.07 17.53 7.45
CA ASN A 234 -8.80 18.77 7.78
C ASN A 234 -8.86 19.08 9.30
N ASN A 235 -7.87 18.63 10.08
CA ASN A 235 -7.82 18.78 11.53
C ASN A 235 -7.31 20.19 11.90
N GLN A 236 -8.19 21.19 11.71
CA GLN A 236 -7.87 22.63 11.78
C GLN A 236 -7.20 23.04 13.10
N GLU A 237 -7.64 22.47 14.22
CA GLU A 237 -7.10 22.73 15.56
C GLU A 237 -5.62 22.33 15.65
N LEU A 238 -5.25 21.15 15.15
CA LEU A 238 -3.85 20.73 15.07
C LEU A 238 -3.06 21.56 14.07
N VAL A 239 -3.65 21.96 12.93
CA VAL A 239 -2.96 22.85 11.98
C VAL A 239 -2.60 24.18 12.64
N SER A 240 -3.52 24.81 13.36
CA SER A 240 -3.26 26.04 14.13
C SER A 240 -2.18 25.84 15.19
N PHE A 241 -2.32 24.83 16.04
CA PHE A 241 -1.36 24.49 17.11
C PHE A 241 0.07 24.21 16.59
N LEU A 242 0.18 23.57 15.41
CA LEU A 242 1.45 23.26 14.76
C LEU A 242 2.06 24.52 14.12
N MET A 243 1.26 25.39 13.49
CA MET A 243 1.73 26.68 12.95
C MET A 243 2.22 27.63 14.03
N GLU A 244 1.54 27.70 15.18
CA GLU A 244 2.00 28.43 16.39
C GLU A 244 3.38 27.96 16.87
N ARG A 245 3.71 26.68 16.66
CA ARG A 245 4.99 26.06 17.03
C ARG A 245 6.00 26.03 15.90
N HIS A 246 5.76 26.82 14.84
CA HIS A 246 6.63 26.94 13.67
C HIS A 246 6.90 25.60 12.96
N ALA A 247 5.86 24.78 12.83
CA ALA A 247 5.89 23.63 11.93
C ALA A 247 6.20 24.08 10.50
N ARG A 248 7.16 23.41 9.86
CA ARG A 248 7.51 23.67 8.46
C ARG A 248 6.47 23.10 7.51
N LEU A 249 6.12 23.92 6.53
CA LEU A 249 5.26 23.56 5.40
C LEU A 249 6.06 22.94 4.23
N ASP A 250 7.31 22.56 4.45
CA ASP A 250 8.20 21.98 3.42
C ASP A 250 7.55 20.76 2.74
N TYR A 251 7.51 20.80 1.40
CA TYR A 251 6.96 19.78 0.49
C TYR A 251 5.43 19.61 0.52
N ILE A 252 4.73 20.28 1.43
CA ILE A 252 3.32 20.00 1.77
C ILE A 252 2.35 20.21 0.60
N LEU A 253 2.75 21.02 -0.38
CA LEU A 253 2.00 21.30 -1.61
C LEU A 253 1.73 20.03 -2.44
N HIS A 254 2.60 19.02 -2.32
CA HIS A 254 2.49 17.74 -3.03
C HIS A 254 1.62 16.75 -2.27
N GLU A 255 1.65 16.80 -0.93
CA GLU A 255 0.91 15.90 -0.03
C GLU A 255 -0.61 16.14 -0.07
N VAL A 256 -1.07 17.34 -0.48
CA VAL A 256 -2.51 17.72 -0.56
C VAL A 256 -3.19 17.39 -1.90
N GLY A 257 -2.45 16.84 -2.87
CA GLY A 257 -2.99 16.34 -4.13
C GLY A 257 -3.64 17.42 -5.02
N ARG A 258 -4.95 17.25 -5.32
CA ARG A 258 -5.73 18.15 -6.21
C ARG A 258 -6.73 19.04 -5.47
N ASP A 259 -6.64 19.12 -4.14
CA ASP A 259 -7.50 19.98 -3.33
C ASP A 259 -7.13 21.47 -3.53
N LYS A 260 -7.84 22.11 -4.47
CA LYS A 260 -7.70 23.53 -4.79
C LYS A 260 -7.81 24.43 -3.55
N GLN A 261 -8.64 24.07 -2.57
CA GLN A 261 -8.82 24.87 -1.36
C GLN A 261 -7.62 24.76 -0.43
N LYS A 262 -7.10 23.54 -0.18
CA LYS A 262 -5.88 23.35 0.61
C LYS A 262 -4.68 24.04 -0.02
N ILE A 263 -4.55 23.96 -1.35
CA ILE A 263 -3.49 24.67 -2.07
C ILE A 263 -3.63 26.18 -1.91
N GLU A 264 -4.83 26.75 -2.07
CA GLU A 264 -5.04 28.20 -1.83
C GLU A 264 -4.71 28.62 -0.40
N TRP A 265 -5.02 27.79 0.60
CA TRP A 265 -4.61 28.01 1.99
C TRP A 265 -3.08 27.99 2.14
N LEU A 266 -2.39 27.02 1.54
CA LEU A 266 -0.93 26.91 1.59
C LEU A 266 -0.22 28.09 0.93
N LEU A 267 -0.70 28.54 -0.24
CA LEU A 267 -0.17 29.71 -0.93
C LEU A 267 -0.37 31.00 -0.08
N ALA A 268 -1.50 31.11 0.62
CA ALA A 268 -1.76 32.22 1.54
C ALA A 268 -0.83 32.21 2.77
N HIS A 269 -0.30 31.04 3.17
CA HIS A 269 0.69 30.88 4.24
C HIS A 269 2.14 30.86 3.72
N GLY A 270 2.38 31.32 2.48
CA GLY A 270 3.72 31.56 1.94
C GLY A 270 4.40 30.37 1.27
N VAL A 271 3.72 29.23 1.12
CA VAL A 271 4.25 28.10 0.34
C VAL A 271 4.34 28.50 -1.13
N SER A 272 5.44 28.15 -1.79
CA SER A 272 5.64 28.43 -3.21
C SER A 272 4.88 27.43 -4.07
N ILE A 273 4.06 27.90 -5.02
CA ILE A 273 3.44 27.06 -6.06
C ILE A 273 4.47 26.30 -6.92
N ASN A 274 5.73 26.75 -6.90
CA ASN A 274 6.89 26.16 -7.57
C ASN A 274 7.82 25.43 -6.58
N GLU A 275 7.33 25.02 -5.42
CA GLU A 275 8.06 24.16 -4.49
C GLU A 275 8.38 22.81 -5.14
N ARG A 276 9.65 22.40 -5.02
CA ARG A 276 10.12 21.07 -5.44
C ARG A 276 9.98 20.07 -4.30
N ASN A 277 9.36 18.91 -4.54
CA ASN A 277 9.29 17.81 -3.59
C ASN A 277 10.68 17.17 -3.33
N ARG A 278 10.72 16.13 -2.48
CA ARG A 278 11.97 15.42 -2.13
C ARG A 278 12.69 14.77 -3.31
N SER A 279 12.00 14.51 -4.42
CA SER A 279 12.57 14.02 -5.69
C SER A 279 13.08 15.16 -6.59
N GLY A 280 12.92 16.42 -6.19
CA GLY A 280 13.32 17.60 -6.95
C GLY A 280 12.26 18.12 -7.93
N HIS A 281 11.02 17.63 -7.88
CA HIS A 281 10.00 17.93 -8.88
C HIS A 281 8.97 18.97 -8.43
N VAL A 282 8.54 19.87 -9.31
CA VAL A 282 7.43 20.82 -9.03
C VAL A 282 6.05 20.18 -9.22
N LEU A 283 5.00 20.64 -8.50
CA LEU A 283 3.66 20.03 -8.55
C LEU A 283 3.11 19.92 -9.97
N LEU A 284 3.35 20.94 -10.80
CA LEU A 284 2.93 20.99 -12.21
C LEU A 284 3.49 19.82 -13.05
N ARG A 285 4.70 19.33 -12.73
CA ARG A 285 5.31 18.17 -13.40
C ARG A 285 4.51 16.90 -13.13
N GLU A 286 4.17 16.64 -11.87
CA GLU A 286 3.45 15.41 -11.49
C GLU A 286 2.05 15.35 -12.09
N GLN A 287 1.35 16.49 -12.18
CA GLN A 287 0.05 16.57 -12.87
C GLN A 287 0.15 16.31 -14.38
N LEU A 288 1.26 16.68 -15.02
CA LEU A 288 1.51 16.36 -16.43
C LEU A 288 1.87 14.89 -16.64
N PHE A 289 2.51 14.23 -15.67
CA PHE A 289 2.66 12.77 -15.68
C PHE A 289 1.31 12.05 -15.53
N HIS A 290 0.41 12.55 -14.68
CA HIS A 290 -0.96 12.03 -14.58
C HIS A 290 -1.72 12.20 -15.90
N LEU A 291 -1.78 13.41 -16.47
CA LEU A 291 -2.42 13.70 -17.75
C LEU A 291 -1.84 12.83 -18.89
N ARG A 292 -0.51 12.62 -18.91
CA ARG A 292 0.13 11.72 -19.86
C ARG A 292 -0.35 10.27 -19.70
N GLY A 293 -0.51 9.79 -18.46
CA GLY A 293 -1.08 8.47 -18.16
C GLY A 293 -2.52 8.32 -18.68
N VAL A 294 -3.40 9.30 -18.40
CA VAL A 294 -4.78 9.31 -18.90
C VAL A 294 -4.81 9.30 -20.43
N LEU A 295 -3.94 10.10 -21.09
CA LEU A 295 -3.82 10.14 -22.55
C LEU A 295 -3.33 8.81 -23.14
N MET A 296 -2.33 8.17 -22.54
CA MET A 296 -1.82 6.86 -22.99
C MET A 296 -2.89 5.76 -22.84
N ASN A 297 -3.62 5.76 -21.73
CA ASN A 297 -4.72 4.82 -21.48
C ASN A 297 -5.88 5.03 -22.48
N GLN A 298 -6.22 6.28 -22.83
CA GLN A 298 -7.22 6.59 -23.85
C GLN A 298 -6.82 6.02 -25.23
N GLU A 299 -5.56 6.14 -25.65
CA GLU A 299 -5.11 5.57 -26.92
C GLU A 299 -5.05 4.03 -26.88
N GLN A 300 -4.58 3.43 -25.78
CA GLN A 300 -4.64 1.98 -25.59
C GLN A 300 -6.06 1.43 -25.62
N TYR A 301 -7.03 2.15 -25.04
CA TYR A 301 -8.44 1.76 -25.08
C TYR A 301 -8.99 1.72 -26.52
N LYS A 302 -8.70 2.74 -27.34
CA LYS A 302 -9.09 2.77 -28.77
C LYS A 302 -8.50 1.61 -29.58
N VAL A 303 -7.26 1.22 -29.30
CA VAL A 303 -6.58 0.10 -29.97
C VAL A 303 -7.17 -1.25 -29.56
N THR A 304 -7.52 -1.41 -28.28
CA THR A 304 -8.07 -2.66 -27.73
C THR A 304 -9.57 -2.83 -27.94
N HIS A 305 -10.32 -1.74 -28.09
CA HIS A 305 -11.79 -1.73 -28.23
C HIS A 305 -12.23 -1.01 -29.53
N PRO A 306 -11.79 -1.46 -30.72
CA PRO A 306 -12.09 -0.80 -31.99
C PRO A 306 -13.60 -0.76 -32.26
N GLY A 307 -14.13 0.45 -32.49
CA GLY A 307 -15.56 0.69 -32.71
C GLY A 307 -16.36 1.09 -31.46
N VAL A 308 -15.75 1.04 -30.26
CA VAL A 308 -16.36 1.66 -29.08
C VAL A 308 -16.15 3.17 -29.16
N HIS A 309 -17.21 3.91 -29.47
CA HIS A 309 -17.21 5.37 -29.58
C HIS A 309 -17.48 6.10 -28.26
N ASP A 310 -17.83 5.37 -27.20
CA ASP A 310 -17.99 5.92 -25.86
C ASP A 310 -16.64 5.94 -25.15
N ASP A 311 -15.94 7.07 -25.24
CA ASP A 311 -14.74 7.36 -24.45
C ASP A 311 -14.99 8.40 -23.34
N THR A 312 -16.26 8.60 -22.96
CA THR A 312 -16.70 9.68 -22.04
C THR A 312 -15.92 9.70 -20.73
N TYR A 313 -15.60 8.54 -20.15
CA TYR A 313 -14.74 8.44 -18.97
C TYR A 313 -13.37 9.12 -19.17
N TYR A 314 -12.66 8.80 -20.26
CA TYR A 314 -11.37 9.41 -20.58
C TYR A 314 -11.53 10.88 -20.96
N SER A 315 -12.54 11.22 -21.77
CA SER A 315 -12.79 12.60 -22.18
C SER A 315 -13.08 13.53 -20.98
N ASN A 316 -13.83 13.07 -19.97
CA ASN A 316 -14.06 13.80 -18.72
C ASN A 316 -12.77 13.95 -17.90
N ALA A 317 -12.03 12.86 -17.66
CA ALA A 317 -10.79 12.88 -16.89
C ALA A 317 -9.71 13.79 -17.53
N LEU A 318 -9.65 13.82 -18.87
CA LEU A 318 -8.78 14.73 -19.61
C LEU A 318 -9.19 16.21 -19.47
N GLU A 319 -10.49 16.52 -19.45
CA GLU A 319 -10.96 17.89 -19.23
C GLU A 319 -10.65 18.37 -17.80
N GLU A 320 -10.90 17.52 -16.79
CA GLU A 320 -10.56 17.81 -15.38
C GLU A 320 -9.05 18.02 -15.16
N ASP A 321 -8.20 17.20 -15.78
CA ASP A 321 -6.74 17.34 -15.75
C ASP A 321 -6.28 18.64 -16.42
N ILE A 322 -6.79 18.95 -17.61
CA ILE A 322 -6.42 20.16 -18.35
C ILE A 322 -6.93 21.41 -17.63
N GLU A 323 -8.11 21.39 -17.02
CA GLU A 323 -8.62 22.50 -16.21
C GLU A 323 -7.77 22.71 -14.95
N TYR A 324 -7.40 21.63 -14.26
CA TYR A 324 -6.57 21.71 -13.06
C TYR A 324 -5.14 22.19 -13.34
N ILE A 325 -4.50 21.70 -14.40
CA ILE A 325 -3.17 22.15 -14.84
C ILE A 325 -3.20 23.64 -15.23
N ARG A 326 -4.24 24.08 -15.95
CA ARG A 326 -4.44 25.50 -16.26
C ARG A 326 -4.70 26.36 -15.02
N TRP A 327 -5.42 25.84 -14.04
CA TRP A 327 -5.63 26.51 -12.76
C TRP A 327 -4.31 26.68 -12.00
N LEU A 328 -3.43 25.66 -11.96
CA LEU A 328 -2.08 25.77 -11.40
C LEU A 328 -1.25 26.84 -12.12
N VAL A 329 -1.23 26.85 -13.46
CA VAL A 329 -0.55 27.90 -14.24
C VAL A 329 -1.14 29.29 -13.94
N GLY A 330 -2.46 29.39 -13.76
CA GLY A 330 -3.14 30.60 -13.29
C GLY A 330 -2.78 31.04 -11.86
N LYS A 331 -2.25 30.15 -11.03
CA LYS A 331 -1.63 30.45 -9.72
C LYS A 331 -0.14 30.80 -9.80
N GLY A 332 0.45 30.82 -11.00
CA GLY A 332 1.88 31.09 -11.21
C GLY A 332 2.76 29.85 -11.16
N ALA A 333 2.19 28.64 -11.31
CA ALA A 333 2.99 27.43 -11.53
C ALA A 333 3.77 27.54 -12.85
N THR A 334 5.03 27.15 -12.80
CA THR A 334 5.98 27.16 -13.92
C THR A 334 6.65 25.80 -14.01
N LEU A 335 6.98 25.35 -15.22
CA LEU A 335 7.62 24.07 -15.45
C LEU A 335 9.06 24.30 -15.96
N PRO A 336 10.09 23.88 -15.23
CA PRO A 336 11.47 23.85 -15.72
C PRO A 336 11.59 23.07 -17.04
N GLN A 337 12.46 23.50 -17.95
CA GLN A 337 12.62 22.82 -19.26
C GLN A 337 13.11 21.37 -19.11
N GLU A 338 13.89 21.08 -18.07
CA GLU A 338 14.29 19.73 -17.65
C GLU A 338 13.08 18.84 -17.30
N ASP A 339 12.11 19.38 -16.54
CA ASP A 339 10.89 18.69 -16.15
C ASP A 339 9.96 18.49 -17.34
N MET A 340 9.84 19.51 -18.22
CA MET A 340 9.11 19.38 -19.49
C MET A 340 9.72 18.29 -20.38
N ASN A 341 11.05 18.25 -20.49
CA ASN A 341 11.75 17.19 -21.23
C ASN A 341 11.51 15.81 -20.60
N SER A 342 11.47 15.71 -19.26
CA SER A 342 11.14 14.46 -18.55
C SER A 342 9.71 13.99 -18.85
N VAL A 343 8.73 14.90 -18.87
CA VAL A 343 7.32 14.61 -19.22
C VAL A 343 7.20 14.13 -20.68
N LEU A 344 7.83 14.84 -21.63
CA LEU A 344 7.68 14.61 -23.08
C LEU A 344 8.58 13.49 -23.64
N ASN A 345 9.62 13.06 -22.92
CA ASN A 345 10.49 11.96 -23.33
C ASN A 345 9.87 10.61 -22.96
N PHE A 346 9.16 9.98 -23.90
CA PHE A 346 8.62 8.64 -23.73
C PHE A 346 8.60 7.84 -25.04
N SER A 347 8.95 6.56 -24.93
CA SER A 347 8.90 5.56 -25.99
C SER A 347 7.72 4.61 -25.75
N GLY A 348 6.53 5.02 -26.18
CA GLY A 348 5.36 4.14 -26.22
C GLY A 348 5.29 3.32 -27.52
N ARG A 349 4.70 2.12 -27.47
CA ARG A 349 4.32 1.36 -28.67
C ARG A 349 3.08 2.01 -29.31
N ASP A 350 3.14 2.30 -30.60
CA ASP A 350 2.03 2.60 -31.52
C ASP A 350 0.98 3.69 -31.14
N TYR A 351 1.16 4.44 -30.05
CA TYR A 351 0.31 5.59 -29.70
C TYR A 351 0.62 6.85 -30.55
N ASP A 352 -0.36 7.75 -30.72
CA ASP A 352 -0.13 9.10 -31.29
C ASP A 352 0.63 10.00 -30.30
N ASN A 353 1.92 9.73 -30.18
CA ASN A 353 2.84 10.46 -29.32
C ASN A 353 2.84 11.98 -29.62
N GLU A 354 2.54 12.40 -30.85
CA GLU A 354 2.49 13.81 -31.23
C GLU A 354 1.16 14.47 -30.82
N ARG A 355 0.02 13.77 -30.82
CA ARG A 355 -1.20 14.23 -30.10
C ARG A 355 -0.90 14.42 -28.63
N ILE A 356 -0.29 13.43 -27.97
CA ILE A 356 -0.01 13.46 -26.53
C ILE A 356 0.89 14.66 -26.19
N LYS A 357 2.03 14.84 -26.89
CA LYS A 357 2.91 16.01 -26.71
C LYS A 357 2.20 17.34 -26.93
N ARG A 358 1.38 17.46 -28.00
CA ARG A 358 0.62 18.70 -28.29
C ARG A 358 -0.40 19.03 -27.19
N VAL A 359 -1.07 18.03 -26.62
CA VAL A 359 -2.00 18.25 -25.49
C VAL A 359 -1.24 18.70 -24.24
N LEU A 360 -0.13 18.04 -23.91
CA LEU A 360 0.70 18.38 -22.74
C LEU A 360 1.25 19.81 -22.85
N ILE A 361 1.85 20.19 -23.98
CA ILE A 361 2.34 21.55 -24.23
C ILE A 361 1.19 22.58 -24.12
N LYS A 362 0.06 22.33 -24.77
CA LYS A 362 -1.11 23.22 -24.77
C LYS A 362 -1.85 23.29 -23.42
N SER A 363 -1.58 22.37 -22.49
CA SER A 363 -2.13 22.43 -21.14
C SER A 363 -1.42 23.48 -20.26
N VAL A 364 -0.12 23.72 -20.50
CA VAL A 364 0.68 24.72 -19.76
C VAL A 364 0.79 26.08 -20.43
N GLU A 365 0.29 26.24 -21.66
CA GLU A 365 0.21 27.55 -22.32
C GLU A 365 -0.61 28.53 -21.46
N PRO A 366 -0.09 29.75 -21.15
CA PRO A 366 -0.84 30.76 -20.42
C PRO A 366 -2.16 31.08 -21.12
N ILE A 367 -3.28 30.96 -20.41
CA ILE A 367 -4.59 31.34 -20.95
C ILE A 367 -4.53 32.84 -21.32
N PRO A 368 -4.79 33.22 -22.58
CA PRO A 368 -4.85 34.63 -22.96
C PRO A 368 -5.89 35.35 -22.11
N SER A 369 -5.57 36.56 -21.64
CA SER A 369 -6.30 37.30 -20.60
C SER A 369 -7.68 37.85 -21.02
N LYS A 370 -8.54 37.00 -21.56
CA LYS A 370 -9.99 37.15 -21.47
C LYS A 370 -10.37 37.09 -20.00
N THR A 371 -11.27 37.97 -19.58
CA THR A 371 -11.84 37.96 -18.24
C THR A 371 -12.48 36.61 -17.95
N ILE A 372 -11.81 35.77 -17.16
CA ILE A 372 -12.41 34.54 -16.64
C ILE A 372 -13.47 35.00 -15.64
N THR A 373 -14.72 35.03 -16.07
CA THR A 373 -15.88 35.18 -15.19
C THR A 373 -16.04 33.90 -14.41
N THR A 374 -15.25 33.78 -13.33
CA THR A 374 -15.47 32.78 -12.29
C THR A 374 -16.82 33.04 -11.67
N ASN A 375 -17.85 32.33 -12.15
CA ASN A 375 -19.10 32.23 -11.41
C ASN A 375 -18.73 31.68 -10.03
N PRO A 376 -18.96 32.42 -8.93
CA PRO A 376 -18.52 31.97 -7.62
C PRO A 376 -19.43 30.83 -7.16
N THR A 377 -19.01 29.59 -7.43
CA THR A 377 -19.59 28.41 -6.80
C THR A 377 -19.56 28.65 -5.28
N PRO A 378 -20.70 28.61 -4.57
CA PRO A 378 -20.77 28.98 -3.16
C PRO A 378 -20.23 27.87 -2.24
N THR A 379 -19.07 27.30 -2.58
CA THR A 379 -18.24 26.54 -1.65
C THR A 379 -17.75 27.52 -0.60
N ARG A 380 -18.30 27.45 0.62
CA ARG A 380 -17.66 28.05 1.79
C ARG A 380 -16.25 27.44 1.88
N PRO A 381 -15.16 28.24 1.84
CA PRO A 381 -13.82 27.70 2.06
C PRO A 381 -13.77 26.97 3.41
N TRP A 382 -13.07 25.85 3.52
CA TRP A 382 -13.06 25.05 4.74
C TRP A 382 -12.61 25.82 5.99
N TRP A 383 -11.81 26.88 5.81
CA TRP A 383 -11.36 27.80 6.86
C TRP A 383 -12.32 28.97 7.17
N LYS A 384 -13.30 29.27 6.31
CA LYS A 384 -14.17 30.48 6.38
C LYS A 384 -15.48 30.28 7.15
N PHE A 385 -15.49 29.40 8.15
CA PHE A 385 -16.63 29.27 9.07
C PHE A 385 -16.51 30.16 10.32
N TRP A 386 -15.35 30.79 10.55
CA TRP A 386 -14.98 31.40 11.84
C TRP A 386 -14.25 32.76 11.69
N GLU A 387 -14.84 33.68 10.92
CA GLU A 387 -14.63 35.14 11.03
C GLU A 387 -15.86 35.76 11.74
#